data_AF-A0A2A3GIJ8-F1
#
_entry.id   AF-A0A2A3GIJ8-F1
#
_cell.length_a   1.000
_cell.length_b   1.000
_cell.length_c   1.000
_cell.angle_alpha   90.00
_cell.angle_beta   90.00
_cell.angle_gamma   90.00
#
_symmetry.space_group_name_H-M   'P 1'
#
loop_
_entity.id
_entity.type
_entity.pdbx_description
1 polymer ?
#
loop_
_entity_poly.entity_id
_entity_poly.type
_entity_poly.pdbx_seq_one_letter_code
_entity_poly.pdbx_strand_id
1 'polypeptide(L)'
;MISGFRNRPHLLRDAQGSGLVEAFVIIGIVTILLTRAYLHLTGYPQVGGSSLHIAHVLWGGLGMVVALVTVFSFLGMKPRVLGVVIGGIGFGLFLDEIGKFVTKSNDYFYRPSVAIMYVVIVVLLLVNRSLHDVRPPTPTEDVANAAAIALGGLDRGLDRVRREQALAQLRRAAAAGADEATLTSVRDLLTHCPDRNGRTVPTARELARRATPAFAKGPGMLWTAAVLLTLFSTLGLLSAVITLDDDLRGDEGTDITTVGQLTGSAIAFVLCWSGIVRLRNGKLWPLQFLRAAALVTVLLTEVFDFVAQEFGALLNVAVGLGALVVFSSRIAVTERARALSLDNSAATKLGPLPPREPSSLTVDR
;
A
#
# COMPACT_ATOMS: atom_id res chain seq x y z
N MET A 1 -23.55 -18.25 -31.23
CA MET A 1 -23.30 -16.99 -30.50
C MET A 1 -23.22 -17.34 -29.02
N ILE A 2 -22.02 -17.36 -28.42
CA ILE A 2 -21.77 -17.93 -27.09
C ILE A 2 -22.42 -17.05 -26.02
N SER A 3 -23.43 -17.57 -25.33
CA SER A 3 -24.30 -16.88 -24.36
C SER A 3 -23.61 -16.45 -23.04
N GLY A 4 -22.28 -16.51 -22.94
CA GLY A 4 -21.53 -16.28 -21.71
C GLY A 4 -20.79 -14.94 -21.57
N PHE A 5 -20.80 -14.06 -22.59
CA PHE A 5 -20.00 -12.83 -22.57
C PHE A 5 -20.69 -11.62 -21.92
N ARG A 6 -22.01 -11.65 -21.75
CA ARG A 6 -22.81 -10.46 -21.48
C ARG A 6 -22.70 -9.89 -20.05
N ASN A 7 -22.06 -10.62 -19.12
CA ASN A 7 -21.87 -10.22 -17.72
C ASN A 7 -20.41 -10.29 -17.24
N ARG A 8 -19.42 -10.36 -18.15
CA ARG A 8 -18.01 -10.40 -17.75
C ARG A 8 -17.51 -8.97 -17.51
N PRO A 9 -16.79 -8.69 -16.40
CA PRO A 9 -16.19 -7.39 -16.19
C PRO A 9 -15.23 -7.07 -17.33
N HIS A 10 -15.38 -5.88 -17.93
CA HIS A 10 -14.52 -5.43 -19.04
C HIS A 10 -13.05 -5.23 -18.62
N LEU A 11 -12.81 -5.04 -17.32
CA LEU A 11 -11.49 -4.86 -16.73
C LEU A 11 -11.19 -6.02 -15.77
N LEU A 12 -10.15 -6.79 -16.07
CA LEU A 12 -9.65 -7.87 -15.21
C LEU A 12 -8.47 -7.34 -14.41
N ARG A 13 -8.55 -7.38 -13.07
CA ARG A 13 -7.46 -6.93 -12.21
C ARG A 13 -6.31 -7.94 -12.24
N ASP A 14 -5.10 -7.43 -12.47
CA ASP A 14 -3.87 -8.20 -12.28
C ASP A 14 -3.62 -8.37 -10.77
N ALA A 15 -3.45 -9.61 -10.32
CA ALA A 15 -3.17 -9.95 -8.92
C ALA A 15 -1.82 -9.38 -8.44
N GLN A 16 -0.91 -9.05 -9.35
CA GLN A 16 0.36 -8.38 -9.05
C GLN A 16 0.27 -6.85 -9.14
N GLY A 17 -0.85 -6.30 -9.64
CA GLY A 17 -1.02 -4.88 -9.92
C GLY A 17 -0.74 -3.98 -8.71
N SER A 18 -1.31 -4.31 -7.55
CA SER A 18 -1.14 -3.50 -6.32
C SER A 18 0.33 -3.31 -5.96
N GLY A 19 1.11 -4.40 -5.97
CA GLY A 19 2.52 -4.33 -5.60
C GLY A 19 3.38 -3.58 -6.61
N LEU A 20 3.01 -3.60 -7.89
CA LEU A 20 3.70 -2.84 -8.94
C LEU A 20 3.42 -1.33 -8.82
N VAL A 21 2.18 -0.94 -8.52
CA VAL A 21 1.82 0.47 -8.29
C VAL A 21 2.47 1.00 -7.01
N GLU A 22 2.46 0.23 -5.92
CA GLU A 22 3.17 0.57 -4.70
C GLU A 22 4.67 0.77 -4.96
N ALA A 23 5.31 -0.16 -5.67
CA ALA A 23 6.73 -0.04 -6.02
C ALA A 23 7.01 1.20 -6.89
N PHE A 24 6.16 1.49 -7.88
CA PHE A 24 6.26 2.69 -8.71
C PHE A 24 6.24 3.97 -7.85
N VAL A 25 5.28 4.07 -6.93
CA VAL A 25 5.14 5.22 -6.03
C VAL A 25 6.34 5.33 -5.08
N ILE A 26 6.78 4.22 -4.47
CA ILE A 26 7.93 4.20 -3.57
C ILE A 26 9.20 4.67 -4.29
N ILE A 27 9.42 4.20 -5.52
CA ILE A 27 10.56 4.64 -6.33
C ILE A 27 10.45 6.14 -6.61
N GLY A 28 9.26 6.64 -6.96
CA GLY A 28 9.04 8.08 -7.14
C GLY A 28 9.35 8.91 -5.89
N ILE A 29 8.89 8.47 -4.70
CA ILE A 29 9.21 9.12 -3.41
C ILE A 29 10.72 9.15 -3.19
N VAL A 30 11.39 8.00 -3.35
CA VAL A 30 12.85 7.91 -3.18
C VAL A 30 13.56 8.83 -4.17
N THR A 31 13.11 8.89 -5.43
CA THR A 31 13.66 9.81 -6.43
C THR A 31 13.49 11.28 -6.02
N ILE A 32 12.31 11.70 -5.54
CA ILE A 32 12.09 13.08 -5.06
C ILE A 32 13.06 13.41 -3.92
N LEU A 33 13.14 12.54 -2.90
CA LEU A 33 14.01 12.76 -1.74
C LEU A 33 15.48 12.81 -2.13
N LEU A 34 15.93 11.93 -3.02
CA LEU A 34 17.31 11.92 -3.51
C LEU A 34 17.63 13.17 -4.34
N THR A 35 16.73 13.58 -5.23
CA THR A 35 16.89 14.80 -6.03
C THR A 35 16.98 16.03 -5.14
N ARG A 36 16.08 16.17 -4.15
CA ARG A 36 16.10 17.30 -3.20
C ARG A 36 17.34 17.31 -2.33
N ALA A 37 17.76 16.14 -1.82
CA ALA A 37 19.01 16.02 -1.06
C ALA A 37 20.22 16.41 -1.91
N TYR A 38 20.28 15.94 -3.16
CA TYR A 38 21.33 16.33 -4.10
C TYR A 38 21.37 17.84 -4.35
N LEU A 39 20.22 18.46 -4.64
CA LEU A 39 20.12 19.90 -4.90
C LEU A 39 20.50 20.74 -3.68
N HIS A 40 20.07 20.32 -2.48
CA HIS A 40 20.44 20.98 -1.23
C HIS A 40 21.95 20.92 -0.97
N LEU A 41 22.56 19.74 -1.15
CA LEU A 41 23.99 19.53 -0.93
C LEU A 41 24.88 20.25 -1.96
N THR A 42 24.36 20.48 -3.17
CA THR A 42 25.11 21.13 -4.26
C THR A 42 24.80 22.62 -4.40
N GLY A 43 23.93 23.18 -3.56
CA GLY A 43 23.60 24.61 -3.57
C GLY A 43 22.73 25.02 -4.77
N TYR A 44 21.86 24.14 -5.25
CA TYR A 44 20.97 24.35 -6.40
C TYR A 44 21.72 24.76 -7.69
N PRO A 45 22.60 23.88 -8.21
CA PRO A 45 23.37 24.16 -9.42
C PRO A 45 22.41 24.32 -10.61
N GLN A 46 22.65 25.36 -11.41
CA GLN A 46 21.90 25.55 -12.65
C GLN A 46 22.42 24.57 -13.70
N VAL A 47 21.55 23.65 -14.15
CA VAL A 47 21.86 22.71 -15.22
C VAL A 47 21.28 23.25 -16.53
N GLY A 48 22.17 23.77 -17.36
CA GLY A 48 21.86 24.54 -18.55
C GLY A 48 22.12 26.04 -18.32
N GLY A 49 22.71 26.70 -19.32
CA GLY A 49 23.33 28.03 -19.17
C GLY A 49 22.36 29.17 -18.86
N SER A 50 22.80 30.42 -19.06
CA SER A 50 22.06 31.64 -18.70
C SER A 50 20.68 31.80 -19.35
N SER A 51 20.37 31.07 -20.43
CA SER A 51 19.11 31.16 -21.18
C SER A 51 18.31 29.86 -21.26
N LEU A 52 18.89 28.71 -20.90
CA LEU A 52 18.26 27.39 -21.08
C LEU A 52 18.42 26.56 -19.81
N HIS A 53 17.39 26.50 -18.97
CA HIS A 53 17.33 25.52 -17.88
C HIS A 53 16.73 24.21 -18.40
N ILE A 54 17.50 23.12 -18.39
CA ILE A 54 16.95 21.79 -18.69
C ILE A 54 16.31 21.28 -17.41
N ALA A 55 15.01 21.53 -17.25
CA ALA A 55 14.25 21.09 -16.10
C ALA A 55 14.22 19.56 -16.02
N HIS A 56 14.39 19.01 -14.82
CA HIS A 56 14.33 17.56 -14.58
C HIS A 56 12.95 16.98 -14.93
N VAL A 57 11.92 17.84 -15.03
CA VAL A 57 10.60 17.50 -15.57
C VAL A 57 10.65 16.91 -16.99
N LEU A 58 11.56 17.36 -17.86
CA LEU A 58 11.70 16.84 -19.22
C LEU A 58 12.23 15.41 -19.20
N TRP A 59 13.27 15.17 -18.40
CA TRP A 59 13.81 13.83 -18.16
C TRP A 59 12.80 12.93 -17.45
N GLY A 60 11.99 13.50 -16.56
CA GLY A 60 10.87 12.84 -15.90
C GLY A 60 9.85 12.33 -16.92
N GLY A 61 9.39 13.21 -17.81
CA GLY A 61 8.49 12.88 -18.91
C GLY A 61 9.07 11.84 -19.86
N LEU A 62 10.33 12.01 -20.28
CA LEU A 62 11.03 11.05 -21.15
C LEU A 62 11.12 9.67 -20.49
N GLY A 63 11.48 9.60 -19.20
CA GLY A 63 11.53 8.35 -18.45
C GLY A 63 10.17 7.64 -18.42
N MET A 64 9.08 8.37 -18.19
CA MET A 64 7.74 7.81 -18.25
C MET A 64 7.37 7.31 -19.66
N VAL A 65 7.74 8.03 -20.72
CA VAL A 65 7.55 7.57 -22.11
C VAL A 65 8.34 6.29 -22.39
N VAL A 66 9.61 6.22 -21.97
CA VAL A 66 10.45 5.02 -22.11
C VAL A 66 9.84 3.83 -21.35
N ALA A 67 9.27 4.08 -20.17
CA ALA A 67 8.56 3.05 -19.41
C ALA A 67 7.34 2.52 -20.17
N LEU A 68 6.52 3.39 -20.76
CA LEU A 68 5.39 2.99 -21.60
C LEU A 68 5.83 2.19 -22.83
N VAL A 69 6.82 2.69 -23.57
CA VAL A 69 7.39 1.98 -24.73
C VAL A 69 7.92 0.60 -24.35
N THR A 70 8.54 0.46 -23.17
CA THR A 70 9.03 -0.82 -22.66
C THR A 70 7.88 -1.79 -22.39
N VAL A 71 6.80 -1.33 -21.76
CA VAL A 71 5.64 -2.17 -21.43
C VAL A 71 4.82 -2.54 -22.68
N PHE A 72 4.79 -1.67 -23.69
CA PHE A 72 4.11 -1.93 -24.96
C PHE A 72 4.90 -2.84 -25.89
N SER A 73 6.23 -2.73 -25.89
CA SER A 73 7.08 -3.48 -26.82
C SER A 73 7.33 -4.92 -26.41
N PHE A 74 7.28 -5.23 -25.11
CA PHE A 74 7.77 -6.52 -24.60
C PHE A 74 6.78 -7.22 -23.68
N LEU A 75 6.65 -8.54 -23.87
CA LEU A 75 5.82 -9.39 -23.01
C LEU A 75 6.59 -9.89 -21.78
N GLY A 76 5.88 -10.04 -20.67
CA GLY A 76 6.37 -10.71 -19.46
C GLY A 76 6.71 -9.77 -18.31
N MET A 77 7.20 -10.36 -17.20
CA MET A 77 7.38 -9.62 -15.94
C MET A 77 8.60 -8.71 -15.93
N LYS A 78 9.70 -9.07 -16.62
CA LYS A 78 10.92 -8.24 -16.62
C LYS A 78 10.68 -6.84 -17.22
N PRO A 79 10.07 -6.72 -18.42
CA PRO A 79 9.73 -5.40 -18.96
C PRO A 79 8.77 -4.61 -18.07
N ARG A 80 7.79 -5.28 -17.43
CA ARG A 80 6.89 -4.63 -16.46
C ARG A 80 7.64 -4.05 -15.27
N VAL A 81 8.54 -4.82 -14.65
CA VAL A 81 9.38 -4.34 -13.53
C VAL A 81 10.29 -3.20 -13.99
N LEU A 82 10.89 -3.31 -15.18
CA LEU A 82 11.70 -2.23 -15.74
C LEU A 82 10.86 -0.96 -15.97
N GLY A 83 9.64 -1.10 -16.50
CA GLY A 83 8.70 0.00 -16.66
C GLY A 83 8.29 0.63 -15.32
N VAL A 84 8.10 -0.17 -14.27
CA VAL A 84 7.84 0.34 -12.91
C VAL A 84 9.03 1.13 -12.37
N VAL A 85 10.26 0.65 -12.58
CA VAL A 85 11.47 1.34 -12.10
C VAL A 85 11.71 2.63 -12.87
N ILE A 86 11.79 2.56 -14.20
CA ILE A 86 12.03 3.74 -15.05
C ILE A 86 10.88 4.73 -14.92
N GLY A 87 9.64 4.24 -14.92
CA GLY A 87 8.44 5.06 -14.78
C GLY A 87 8.38 5.72 -13.41
N GLY A 88 8.73 5.01 -12.34
CA GLY A 88 8.78 5.57 -10.99
C GLY A 88 9.83 6.66 -10.84
N ILE A 89 11.04 6.46 -11.41
CA ILE A 89 12.07 7.49 -11.48
C ILE A 89 11.56 8.70 -12.27
N GLY A 90 10.98 8.46 -13.45
CA GLY A 90 10.44 9.52 -14.30
C GLY A 90 9.34 10.32 -13.61
N PHE A 91 8.41 9.63 -12.94
CA PHE A 91 7.35 10.23 -12.15
C PHE A 91 7.89 11.07 -10.99
N GLY A 92 8.88 10.56 -10.25
CA GLY A 92 9.52 11.29 -9.16
C GLY A 92 10.19 12.58 -9.64
N LEU A 93 10.98 12.51 -10.72
CA LEU A 93 11.62 13.70 -11.32
C LEU A 93 10.60 14.71 -11.85
N PHE A 94 9.50 14.23 -12.42
CA PHE A 94 8.42 15.09 -12.91
C PHE A 94 7.71 15.79 -11.74
N LEU A 95 7.35 15.03 -10.71
CA LEU A 95 6.61 15.53 -9.56
C LEU A 95 7.45 16.50 -8.71
N ASP A 96 8.77 16.31 -8.63
CA ASP A 96 9.68 17.21 -7.91
C ASP A 96 9.65 18.66 -8.44
N GLU A 97 9.41 18.82 -9.74
CA GLU A 97 9.39 20.14 -10.40
C GLU A 97 7.99 20.79 -10.39
N ILE A 98 6.97 20.14 -9.79
CA ILE A 98 5.58 20.62 -9.86
C ILE A 98 5.43 22.04 -9.30
N GLY A 99 6.24 22.41 -8.30
CA GLY A 99 6.20 23.74 -7.70
C GLY A 99 6.48 24.87 -8.69
N LYS A 100 7.42 24.66 -9.64
CA LYS A 100 7.71 25.62 -10.70
C LYS A 100 6.55 25.84 -11.66
N PHE A 101 5.56 24.96 -11.72
CA PHE A 101 4.49 25.05 -12.72
C PHE A 101 3.11 25.31 -12.11
N VAL A 102 3.01 25.33 -10.78
CA VAL A 102 1.77 25.64 -10.07
C VAL A 102 1.53 27.16 -10.02
N THR A 103 2.59 27.98 -9.94
CA THR A 103 2.46 29.44 -9.88
C THR A 103 2.62 30.08 -11.27
N LYS A 104 1.89 31.17 -11.52
CA LYS A 104 2.03 31.94 -12.78
C LYS A 104 3.44 32.54 -12.96
N SER A 105 4.19 32.70 -11.86
CA SER A 105 5.55 33.23 -11.83
C SER A 105 6.65 32.16 -11.92
N ASN A 106 6.28 30.88 -12.02
CA ASN A 106 7.18 29.73 -11.97
C ASN A 106 8.11 29.69 -10.74
N ASP A 107 7.57 30.04 -9.57
CA ASP A 107 8.29 30.04 -8.30
C ASP A 107 8.60 28.61 -7.81
N TYR A 108 9.88 28.31 -7.70
CA TYR A 108 10.38 27.01 -7.25
C TYR A 108 10.10 26.72 -5.76
N PHE A 109 9.93 27.77 -4.96
CA PHE A 109 9.76 27.70 -3.50
C PHE A 109 8.32 27.97 -3.07
N TYR A 110 7.36 27.75 -3.97
CA TYR A 110 5.95 27.83 -3.62
C TYR A 110 5.63 26.81 -2.52
N ARG A 111 5.49 27.25 -1.27
CA ARG A 111 5.34 26.39 -0.08
C ARG A 111 4.31 25.26 -0.22
N PRO A 112 3.13 25.47 -0.86
CA PRO A 112 2.16 24.39 -1.05
C PRO A 112 2.60 23.26 -1.98
N SER A 113 3.74 23.38 -2.67
CA SER A 113 4.23 22.38 -3.63
C SER A 113 4.46 21.02 -2.97
N VAL A 114 5.07 20.98 -1.78
CA VAL A 114 5.33 19.72 -1.08
C VAL A 114 4.02 19.05 -0.64
N ALA A 115 3.04 19.85 -0.20
CA ALA A 115 1.70 19.35 0.11
C ALA A 115 0.99 18.76 -1.13
N ILE A 116 1.12 19.41 -2.30
CA ILE A 116 0.59 18.88 -3.57
C ILE A 116 1.25 17.55 -3.92
N MET A 117 2.59 17.46 -3.84
CA MET A 117 3.31 16.20 -4.08
C MET A 117 2.79 15.10 -3.16
N TYR A 118 2.65 15.41 -1.87
CA TYR A 118 2.13 14.50 -0.86
C TYR A 118 0.71 14.01 -1.18
N VAL A 119 -0.21 14.92 -1.49
CA VAL A 119 -1.59 14.59 -1.84
C VAL A 119 -1.64 13.71 -3.09
N VAL A 120 -0.87 14.01 -4.14
CA VAL A 120 -0.81 13.18 -5.36
C VAL A 120 -0.36 11.75 -5.03
N ILE A 121 0.71 11.60 -4.23
CA ILE A 121 1.21 10.30 -3.78
C ILE A 121 0.15 9.54 -2.98
N VAL A 122 -0.49 10.20 -2.02
CA VAL A 122 -1.53 9.60 -1.17
C VAL A 122 -2.72 9.16 -2.02
N VAL A 123 -3.21 10.01 -2.92
CA VAL A 123 -4.33 9.69 -3.81
C VAL A 123 -4.00 8.48 -4.69
N LEU A 124 -2.80 8.40 -5.26
CA LEU A 124 -2.37 7.23 -6.04
C LEU A 124 -2.41 5.93 -5.21
N LEU A 125 -1.92 5.98 -3.96
CA LEU A 125 -1.95 4.83 -3.06
C LEU A 125 -3.38 4.45 -2.64
N LEU A 126 -4.25 5.43 -2.39
CA LEU A 126 -5.66 5.21 -2.05
C LEU A 126 -6.45 4.63 -3.22
N VAL A 127 -6.22 5.13 -4.43
CA VAL A 127 -6.81 4.60 -5.67
C VAL A 127 -6.35 3.16 -5.88
N ASN A 128 -5.06 2.89 -5.72
CA ASN A 128 -4.51 1.53 -5.80
C ASN A 128 -5.19 0.57 -4.80
N ARG A 129 -5.27 0.99 -3.54
CA ARG A 129 -5.95 0.25 -2.46
C ARG A 129 -7.42 0.01 -2.80
N SER A 130 -8.12 1.03 -3.30
CA SER A 130 -9.54 0.94 -3.66
C SER A 130 -9.79 -0.06 -4.79
N LEU A 131 -8.90 -0.08 -5.79
CA LEU A 131 -8.99 -0.97 -6.94
C LEU A 131 -8.69 -2.44 -6.58
N HIS A 132 -7.65 -2.66 -5.77
CA HIS A 132 -7.11 -4.01 -5.56
C HIS A 132 -7.63 -4.70 -4.28
N ASP A 133 -7.95 -3.96 -3.23
CA ASP A 133 -8.13 -4.57 -1.90
C ASP A 133 -9.55 -4.50 -1.33
N VAL A 134 -10.46 -3.73 -1.93
CA VAL A 134 -11.84 -3.58 -1.43
C VAL A 134 -12.71 -4.80 -1.76
N ARG A 135 -12.48 -5.43 -2.92
CA ARG A 135 -13.29 -6.54 -3.41
C ARG A 135 -12.46 -7.79 -3.63
N PRO A 136 -12.92 -8.98 -3.17
CA PRO A 136 -12.23 -10.22 -3.47
C PRO A 136 -12.15 -10.44 -5.00
N PRO A 137 -11.13 -11.16 -5.48
CA PRO A 137 -11.04 -11.53 -6.90
C PRO A 137 -12.28 -12.33 -7.33
N THR A 138 -12.78 -12.03 -8.52
CA THR A 138 -13.84 -12.82 -9.15
C THR A 138 -13.28 -14.15 -9.68
N PRO A 139 -14.12 -15.18 -9.91
CA PRO A 139 -13.65 -16.45 -10.46
C PRO A 139 -12.95 -16.29 -11.81
N THR A 140 -13.46 -15.38 -12.66
CA THR A 140 -12.83 -15.05 -13.95
C THR A 140 -11.46 -14.40 -13.78
N GLU A 141 -11.31 -13.49 -12.80
CA GLU A 141 -10.00 -12.90 -12.48
C GLU A 141 -9.03 -13.96 -11.96
N ASP A 142 -9.46 -14.87 -11.09
CA ASP A 142 -8.59 -15.94 -10.57
C ASP A 142 -8.09 -16.87 -11.70
N VAL A 143 -8.97 -17.29 -12.61
CA VAL A 143 -8.60 -18.11 -13.78
C VAL A 143 -7.65 -17.35 -14.72
N ALA A 144 -7.97 -16.10 -15.05
CA ALA A 144 -7.14 -15.29 -15.94
C ALA A 144 -5.75 -15.02 -15.37
N ASN A 145 -5.66 -14.74 -14.06
CA ASN A 145 -4.37 -14.55 -13.39
C ASN A 145 -3.56 -15.85 -13.33
N ALA A 146 -4.19 -16.99 -13.10
CA ALA A 146 -3.52 -18.29 -13.14
C ALA A 146 -2.95 -18.59 -14.54
N ALA A 147 -3.72 -18.29 -15.59
CA ALA A 147 -3.26 -18.42 -16.98
C ALA A 147 -2.10 -17.45 -17.30
N ALA A 148 -2.15 -16.20 -16.82
CA ALA A 148 -1.07 -15.25 -16.99
C ALA A 148 0.25 -15.70 -16.30
N ILE A 149 0.15 -16.35 -15.13
CA ILE A 149 1.29 -16.99 -14.48
C ILE A 149 1.85 -18.11 -15.34
N ALA A 150 0.99 -18.98 -15.88
CA ALA A 150 1.40 -20.08 -16.76
C ALA A 150 2.14 -19.57 -18.01
N LEU A 151 1.60 -18.55 -18.69
CA LEU A 151 2.25 -17.91 -19.84
C LEU A 151 3.65 -17.38 -19.50
N GLY A 152 3.82 -16.75 -18.34
CA GLY A 152 5.13 -16.29 -17.86
C GLY A 152 6.11 -17.44 -17.55
N GLY A 153 5.58 -18.65 -17.32
CA GLY A 153 6.33 -19.87 -17.03
C GLY A 153 6.86 -20.60 -18.26
N LEU A 154 6.24 -20.42 -19.43
CA LEU A 154 6.60 -21.17 -20.64
C LEU A 154 8.03 -20.86 -21.13
N ASP A 155 8.50 -19.61 -21.02
CA ASP A 155 9.84 -19.20 -21.49
C ASP A 155 10.96 -19.60 -20.51
N ARG A 156 10.74 -19.42 -19.19
CA ARG A 156 11.83 -19.49 -18.18
C ARG A 156 11.57 -20.40 -17.01
N GLY A 157 10.50 -21.17 -17.06
CA GLY A 157 10.01 -21.98 -15.97
C GLY A 157 9.32 -21.21 -14.84
N LEU A 158 8.59 -21.95 -14.02
CA LEU A 158 7.88 -21.46 -12.84
C LEU A 158 8.66 -21.74 -11.56
N ASP A 159 8.72 -20.73 -10.70
CA ASP A 159 9.12 -20.92 -9.31
C ASP A 159 8.00 -21.62 -8.52
N ARG A 160 8.38 -22.35 -7.47
CA ARG A 160 7.44 -23.10 -6.62
C ARG A 160 6.37 -22.19 -6.02
N VAL A 161 6.74 -20.99 -5.55
CA VAL A 161 5.79 -20.05 -4.95
C VAL A 161 4.75 -19.59 -5.97
N ARG A 162 5.18 -19.29 -7.20
CA ARG A 162 4.26 -18.87 -8.27
C ARG A 162 3.35 -20.00 -8.74
N ARG A 163 3.88 -21.23 -8.81
CA ARG A 163 3.09 -22.42 -9.12
C ARG A 163 2.01 -22.65 -8.05
N GLU A 164 2.38 -22.58 -6.78
CA GLU A 164 1.44 -22.69 -5.66
C GLU A 164 0.38 -21.58 -5.67
N GLN A 165 0.77 -20.34 -5.99
CA GLN A 165 -0.15 -19.21 -6.16
C GLN A 165 -1.18 -19.44 -7.28
N ALA A 166 -0.74 -19.89 -8.46
CA ALA A 166 -1.63 -20.18 -9.58
C ALA A 166 -2.60 -21.34 -9.25
N LEU A 167 -2.11 -22.39 -8.61
CA LEU A 167 -2.96 -23.50 -8.16
C LEU A 167 -3.98 -23.05 -7.10
N ALA A 168 -3.59 -22.16 -6.18
CA ALA A 168 -4.51 -21.59 -5.20
C ALA A 168 -5.59 -20.71 -5.85
N GLN A 169 -5.25 -19.93 -6.89
CA GLN A 169 -6.22 -19.19 -7.70
C GLN A 169 -7.24 -20.14 -8.36
N LEU A 170 -6.77 -21.22 -9.00
CA LEU A 170 -7.66 -22.22 -9.60
C LEU A 170 -8.57 -22.91 -8.58
N ARG A 171 -8.08 -23.21 -7.37
CA ARG A 171 -8.91 -23.77 -6.29
C ARG A 171 -10.01 -22.81 -5.84
N ARG A 172 -9.70 -21.51 -5.71
CA ARG A 172 -10.72 -20.50 -5.37
C ARG A 172 -11.76 -20.35 -6.47
N ALA A 173 -11.33 -20.34 -7.73
CA ALA A 173 -12.24 -20.30 -8.87
C ALA A 173 -13.15 -21.55 -8.92
N ALA A 174 -12.61 -22.74 -8.67
CA ALA A 174 -13.39 -23.98 -8.58
C ALA A 174 -14.43 -23.92 -7.46
N ALA A 175 -14.03 -23.49 -6.26
CA ALA A 175 -14.93 -23.34 -5.12
C ALA A 175 -16.06 -22.32 -5.37
N ALA A 176 -15.85 -21.37 -6.29
CA ALA A 176 -16.82 -20.38 -6.70
C ALA A 176 -17.61 -20.77 -7.98
N GLY A 177 -17.50 -22.03 -8.43
CA GLY A 177 -18.30 -22.57 -9.54
C GLY A 177 -17.84 -22.16 -10.93
N ALA A 178 -16.54 -21.90 -11.12
CA ALA A 178 -15.99 -21.68 -12.46
C ALA A 178 -16.06 -22.95 -13.34
N ASP A 179 -16.06 -22.75 -14.66
CA ASP A 179 -16.13 -23.83 -15.64
C ASP A 179 -14.94 -24.81 -15.53
N GLU A 180 -15.24 -26.08 -15.25
CA GLU A 180 -14.23 -27.13 -15.03
C GLU A 180 -13.37 -27.42 -16.25
N ALA A 181 -13.92 -27.29 -17.47
CA ALA A 181 -13.15 -27.46 -18.69
C ALA A 181 -12.04 -26.39 -18.79
N THR A 182 -12.39 -25.11 -18.56
CA THR A 182 -11.43 -24.01 -18.52
C THR A 182 -10.39 -24.19 -17.41
N LEU A 183 -10.81 -24.60 -16.21
CA LEU A 183 -9.89 -24.86 -15.10
C LEU A 183 -8.89 -25.97 -15.44
N THR A 184 -9.35 -27.02 -16.11
CA THR A 184 -8.51 -28.14 -16.55
C THR A 184 -7.49 -27.69 -17.59
N SER A 185 -7.90 -26.89 -18.59
CA SER A 185 -6.96 -26.37 -19.60
C SER A 185 -5.86 -25.50 -19.01
N VAL A 186 -6.19 -24.61 -18.06
CA VAL A 186 -5.16 -23.77 -17.39
C VAL A 186 -4.26 -24.62 -16.51
N ARG A 187 -4.81 -25.63 -15.83
CA ARG A 187 -4.03 -26.57 -15.02
C ARG A 187 -3.06 -27.37 -15.88
N ASP A 188 -3.50 -27.83 -17.04
CA ASP A 188 -2.65 -28.55 -17.99
C ASP A 188 -1.55 -27.64 -18.57
N LEU A 189 -1.85 -26.38 -18.84
CA LEU A 189 -0.79 -25.44 -19.24
C LEU A 189 0.28 -25.25 -18.14
N LEU A 190 -0.13 -25.25 -16.87
CA LEU A 190 0.79 -25.15 -15.74
C LEU A 190 1.68 -26.40 -15.59
N THR A 191 1.18 -27.61 -15.86
CA THR A 191 1.98 -28.84 -15.75
C THR A 191 3.10 -28.88 -16.78
N HIS A 192 2.89 -28.29 -17.96
CA HIS A 192 3.89 -28.20 -19.02
C HIS A 192 4.96 -27.11 -18.81
N CYS A 193 4.79 -26.23 -17.82
CA CYS A 193 5.80 -25.23 -17.50
C CYS A 193 6.99 -25.89 -16.76
N PRO A 194 8.24 -25.73 -17.23
CA PRO A 194 9.40 -26.31 -16.57
C PRO A 194 9.58 -25.72 -15.17
N ASP A 195 10.17 -26.48 -14.24
CA ASP A 195 10.49 -25.95 -12.92
C ASP A 195 11.75 -25.09 -12.99
N ARG A 196 11.64 -23.87 -12.46
CA ARG A 196 12.77 -22.96 -12.38
C ARG A 196 13.50 -23.20 -11.05
N ASN A 197 14.58 -23.97 -11.09
CA ASN A 197 15.52 -24.11 -9.98
C ASN A 197 16.29 -22.79 -9.79
N GLY A 198 15.75 -21.87 -8.99
CA GLY A 198 16.39 -20.58 -8.74
C GLY A 198 15.86 -19.92 -7.47
N ARG A 199 16.76 -19.21 -6.77
CA ARG A 199 16.54 -18.48 -5.51
C ARG A 199 15.13 -17.90 -5.42
N THR A 200 14.38 -18.33 -4.39
CA THR A 200 13.09 -17.74 -4.02
C THR A 200 13.28 -16.25 -3.82
N VAL A 201 12.80 -15.42 -4.75
CA VAL A 201 12.76 -13.97 -4.55
C VAL A 201 11.56 -13.72 -3.66
N PRO A 202 11.74 -13.30 -2.39
CA PRO A 202 10.62 -13.00 -1.53
C PRO A 202 9.74 -11.93 -2.18
N THR A 203 8.43 -12.14 -2.15
CA THR A 203 7.45 -11.16 -2.66
C THR A 203 7.63 -9.84 -1.91
N ALA A 204 7.32 -8.68 -2.51
CA ALA A 204 7.38 -7.38 -1.81
C ALA A 204 6.63 -7.40 -0.46
N ARG A 205 5.50 -8.12 -0.41
CA ARG A 205 4.73 -8.37 0.83
C ARG A 205 5.46 -9.25 1.86
N GLU A 206 6.26 -10.22 1.42
CA GLU A 206 7.12 -11.01 2.30
C GLU A 206 8.34 -10.22 2.76
N LEU A 207 8.89 -9.38 1.88
CA LEU A 207 9.94 -8.44 2.24
C LEU A 207 9.42 -7.45 3.28
N ALA A 208 8.22 -6.88 3.09
CA ALA A 208 7.54 -6.01 4.05
C ALA A 208 7.18 -6.76 5.35
N ARG A 209 6.81 -8.05 5.29
CA ARG A 209 6.58 -8.90 6.48
C ARG A 209 7.86 -9.24 7.25
N ARG A 210 8.99 -9.32 6.54
CA ARG A 210 10.34 -9.53 7.11
C ARG A 210 10.93 -8.23 7.62
N ALA A 211 10.67 -7.13 6.94
CA ALA A 211 11.05 -5.77 7.30
C ALA A 211 10.16 -5.20 8.41
N THR A 212 8.98 -5.78 8.68
CA THR A 212 8.23 -5.48 9.91
C THR A 212 9.08 -5.98 11.07
N PRO A 213 9.72 -5.05 11.80
CA PRO A 213 10.80 -5.43 12.68
C PRO A 213 10.24 -6.28 13.83
N ALA A 214 11.02 -7.23 14.35
CA ALA A 214 10.56 -8.13 15.40
C ALA A 214 10.03 -7.36 16.63
N PHE A 215 10.54 -6.15 16.87
CA PHE A 215 10.05 -5.24 17.91
C PHE A 215 8.58 -4.84 17.72
N ALA A 216 8.09 -4.66 16.48
CA ALA A 216 6.70 -4.28 16.16
C ALA A 216 5.66 -5.32 16.58
N LYS A 217 6.11 -6.55 16.88
CA LYS A 217 5.24 -7.67 17.26
C LYS A 217 5.04 -7.77 18.77
N GLY A 218 5.89 -7.13 19.57
CA GLY A 218 5.83 -7.18 21.03
C GLY A 218 4.70 -6.34 21.64
N PRO A 219 4.10 -6.77 22.77
CA PRO A 219 3.11 -5.97 23.48
C PRO A 219 3.67 -4.63 24.00
N GLY A 220 4.98 -4.54 24.25
CA GLY A 220 5.65 -3.28 24.60
C GLY A 220 5.60 -2.25 23.47
N MET A 221 5.80 -2.67 22.21
CA MET A 221 5.80 -1.75 21.07
C MET A 221 4.41 -1.20 20.75
N LEU A 222 3.36 -1.96 21.05
CA LEU A 222 1.99 -1.45 20.97
C LEU A 222 1.81 -0.25 21.91
N TRP A 223 2.27 -0.36 23.15
CA TRP A 223 2.19 0.73 24.12
C TRP A 223 3.09 1.90 23.75
N THR A 224 4.31 1.66 23.29
CA THR A 224 5.19 2.76 22.85
C THR A 224 4.60 3.49 21.66
N ALA A 225 4.06 2.78 20.65
CA ALA A 225 3.40 3.41 19.51
C ALA A 225 2.14 4.18 19.93
N ALA A 226 1.33 3.64 20.85
CA ALA A 226 0.15 4.32 21.37
C ALA A 226 0.51 5.59 22.15
N VAL A 227 1.49 5.52 23.06
CA VAL A 227 1.95 6.67 23.84
C VAL A 227 2.59 7.71 22.92
N LEU A 228 3.47 7.29 22.01
CA LEU A 228 4.16 8.19 21.08
C LEU A 228 3.16 8.92 20.19
N LEU A 229 2.22 8.22 19.57
CA LEU A 229 1.20 8.85 18.73
C LEU A 229 0.29 9.76 19.55
N THR A 230 -0.09 9.36 20.77
CA THR A 230 -0.94 10.19 21.63
C THR A 230 -0.22 11.47 22.04
N LEU A 231 1.06 11.38 22.42
CA LEU A 231 1.89 12.55 22.74
C LEU A 231 2.04 13.45 21.52
N PHE A 232 2.32 12.85 20.35
CA PHE A 232 2.43 13.56 19.08
C PHE A 232 1.14 14.33 18.75
N SER A 233 -0.03 13.67 18.80
CA SER A 233 -1.33 14.34 18.56
C SER A 233 -1.65 15.41 19.61
N THR A 234 -1.22 15.24 20.85
CA THR A 234 -1.43 16.23 21.92
C THR A 234 -0.56 17.47 21.69
N LEU A 235 0.71 17.29 21.33
CA LEU A 235 1.62 18.38 21.00
C LEU A 235 1.18 19.11 19.72
N GLY A 236 0.75 18.38 18.69
CA GLY A 236 0.20 18.96 17.48
C GLY A 236 -1.06 19.80 17.75
N LEU A 237 -1.98 19.31 18.60
CA LEU A 237 -3.16 20.06 19.01
C LEU A 237 -2.78 21.33 19.80
N LEU A 238 -1.85 21.22 20.76
CA LEU A 238 -1.36 22.37 21.52
C LEU A 238 -0.73 23.42 20.59
N SER A 239 0.12 22.99 19.67
CA SER A 239 0.73 23.86 18.67
C SER A 239 -0.32 24.58 17.84
N ALA A 240 -1.33 23.86 17.33
CA ALA A 240 -2.40 24.45 16.52
C ALA A 240 -3.26 25.46 17.31
N VAL A 241 -3.49 25.22 18.61
CA VAL A 241 -4.20 26.16 19.49
C VAL A 241 -3.38 27.43 19.75
N ILE A 242 -2.07 27.30 19.96
CA ILE A 242 -1.18 28.45 20.12
C ILE A 242 -1.16 29.29 18.84
N THR A 243 -0.97 28.66 17.68
CA THR A 243 -1.03 29.36 16.39
C THR A 243 -2.37 30.05 16.18
N LEU A 244 -3.49 29.42 16.57
CA LEU A 244 -4.80 30.05 16.47
C LEU A 244 -4.96 31.27 17.38
N ASP A 245 -4.45 31.22 18.61
CA ASP A 245 -4.48 32.36 19.55
C ASP A 245 -3.63 33.52 19.01
N ASP A 246 -2.47 33.22 18.41
CA ASP A 246 -1.64 34.22 17.74
C ASP A 246 -2.35 34.83 16.51
N ASP A 247 -2.96 34.01 15.66
CA ASP A 247 -3.73 34.46 14.48
C ASP A 247 -4.93 35.33 14.86
N LEU A 248 -5.62 35.02 15.96
CA LEU A 248 -6.77 35.79 16.45
C LEU A 248 -6.37 37.12 17.11
N ARG A 249 -5.15 37.21 17.64
CA ARG A 249 -4.58 38.45 18.19
C ARG A 249 -3.97 39.33 17.11
N GLY A 250 -3.56 38.73 16.00
CA GLY A 250 -3.09 39.43 14.81
C GLY A 250 -4.24 40.03 13.99
N ASP A 251 -3.90 40.97 13.11
CA ASP A 251 -4.86 41.61 12.18
C ASP A 251 -5.04 40.82 10.87
N GLU A 252 -4.28 39.73 10.66
CA GLU A 252 -4.23 39.01 9.39
C GLU A 252 -5.34 37.95 9.20
N GLY A 253 -6.13 37.69 10.24
CA GLY A 253 -7.19 36.67 10.22
C GLY A 253 -6.65 35.24 10.29
N THR A 254 -7.55 34.26 10.30
CA THR A 254 -7.20 32.84 10.47
C THR A 254 -6.85 32.17 9.15
N ASP A 255 -5.64 31.61 9.05
CA ASP A 255 -5.24 30.87 7.85
C ASP A 255 -5.95 29.51 7.76
N ILE A 256 -6.22 29.07 6.52
CA ILE A 256 -6.82 27.76 6.25
C ILE A 256 -5.93 26.62 6.74
N THR A 257 -4.61 26.82 6.77
CA THR A 257 -3.66 25.84 7.31
C THR A 257 -3.85 25.65 8.82
N THR A 258 -3.99 26.72 9.58
CA THR A 258 -4.26 26.70 11.03
C THR A 258 -5.55 25.93 11.33
N VAL A 259 -6.63 26.24 10.60
CA VAL A 259 -7.94 25.55 10.77
C VAL A 259 -7.83 24.06 10.44
N GLY A 260 -7.10 23.72 9.37
CA GLY A 260 -6.84 22.34 8.96
C GLY A 260 -6.05 21.53 9.99
N GLN A 261 -4.94 22.09 10.48
CA GLN A 261 -4.10 21.49 11.52
C GLN A 261 -4.86 21.28 12.83
N LEU A 262 -5.64 22.29 13.26
CA LEU A 262 -6.47 22.21 14.46
C LEU A 262 -7.50 21.09 14.34
N THR A 263 -8.23 21.05 13.23
CA THR A 263 -9.29 20.06 13.00
C THR A 263 -8.71 18.64 12.97
N GLY A 264 -7.64 18.41 12.20
CA GLY A 264 -6.98 17.11 12.11
C GLY A 264 -6.42 16.65 13.45
N SER A 265 -5.70 17.54 14.15
CA SER A 265 -5.10 17.24 15.45
C SER A 265 -6.14 16.99 16.53
N ALA A 266 -7.26 17.73 16.53
CA ALA A 266 -8.35 17.51 17.48
C ALA A 266 -9.02 16.14 17.30
N ILE A 267 -9.30 15.74 16.06
CA ILE A 267 -9.86 14.42 15.75
C ILE A 267 -8.87 13.32 16.16
N ALA A 268 -7.60 13.45 15.77
CA ALA A 268 -6.56 12.49 16.14
C ALA A 268 -6.39 12.39 17.66
N PHE A 269 -6.40 13.51 18.38
CA PHE A 269 -6.33 13.56 19.84
C PHE A 269 -7.46 12.79 20.50
N VAL A 270 -8.72 13.05 20.11
CA VAL A 270 -9.89 12.36 20.69
C VAL A 270 -9.82 10.86 20.44
N LEU A 271 -9.44 10.44 19.24
CA LEU A 271 -9.28 9.03 18.88
C LEU A 271 -8.15 8.36 19.66
N CYS A 272 -6.98 9.01 19.76
CA CYS A 272 -5.82 8.53 20.52
C CYS A 272 -6.15 8.35 22.00
N TRP A 273 -6.72 9.38 22.64
CA TRP A 273 -7.06 9.34 24.06
C TRP A 273 -8.13 8.29 24.36
N SER A 274 -9.16 8.20 23.50
CA SER A 274 -10.21 7.18 23.61
C SER A 274 -9.66 5.76 23.46
N GLY A 275 -8.70 5.56 22.56
CA GLY A 275 -8.03 4.29 22.30
C GLY A 275 -7.08 3.88 23.43
N ILE A 276 -6.21 4.78 23.89
CA ILE A 276 -5.17 4.45 24.87
C ILE A 276 -5.74 4.13 26.26
N VAL A 277 -6.75 4.89 26.71
CA VAL A 277 -7.39 4.69 28.03
C VAL A 277 -8.05 3.32 28.13
N ARG A 278 -8.52 2.75 27.01
CA ARG A 278 -9.25 1.47 26.96
C ARG A 278 -8.46 0.34 26.30
N LEU A 279 -7.18 0.56 26.01
CA LEU A 279 -6.29 -0.42 25.36
C LEU A 279 -6.12 -1.71 26.17
N ARG A 280 -6.24 -1.64 27.50
CA ARG A 280 -6.09 -2.79 28.42
C ARG A 280 -7.23 -3.81 28.35
N ASN A 281 -8.36 -3.48 27.70
CA ASN A 281 -9.59 -4.27 27.80
C ASN A 281 -9.67 -5.49 26.86
N GLY A 282 -8.62 -5.82 26.11
CA GLY A 282 -8.60 -6.93 25.14
C GLY A 282 -9.58 -6.79 23.98
N LYS A 283 -10.29 -5.66 23.87
CA LYS A 283 -11.24 -5.36 22.79
C LYS A 283 -10.49 -4.89 21.55
N LEU A 284 -11.08 -5.09 20.37
CA LEU A 284 -10.51 -4.67 19.07
C LEU A 284 -10.70 -3.17 18.80
N TRP A 285 -11.80 -2.58 19.26
CA TRP A 285 -12.15 -1.20 18.94
C TRP A 285 -11.12 -0.13 19.43
N PRO A 286 -10.39 -0.27 20.57
CA PRO A 286 -9.36 0.70 20.95
C PRO A 286 -8.20 0.71 19.94
N LEU A 287 -7.82 -0.46 19.41
CA LEU A 287 -6.83 -0.55 18.34
C LEU A 287 -7.33 0.06 17.04
N GLN A 288 -8.63 -0.08 16.75
CA GLN A 288 -9.24 0.54 15.57
C GLN A 288 -9.25 2.07 15.67
N PHE A 289 -9.49 2.66 16.85
CA PHE A 289 -9.36 4.10 17.03
C PHE A 289 -7.91 4.58 16.96
N LEU A 290 -6.95 3.86 17.55
CA LEU A 290 -5.53 4.21 17.40
C LEU A 290 -5.08 4.14 15.92
N ARG A 291 -5.56 3.13 15.18
CA ARG A 291 -5.36 3.04 13.73
C ARG A 291 -6.02 4.20 12.99
N ALA A 292 -7.27 4.56 13.35
CA ALA A 292 -7.98 5.68 12.75
C ALA A 292 -7.29 7.01 13.04
N ALA A 293 -6.77 7.21 14.25
CA ALA A 293 -5.98 8.38 14.62
C ALA A 293 -4.72 8.49 13.74
N ALA A 294 -3.96 7.40 13.58
CA ALA A 294 -2.79 7.38 12.71
C ALA A 294 -3.15 7.70 11.24
N LEU A 295 -4.30 7.22 10.75
CA LEU A 295 -4.81 7.58 9.43
C LEU A 295 -5.19 9.05 9.33
N VAL A 296 -5.87 9.61 10.33
CA VAL A 296 -6.24 11.03 10.36
C VAL A 296 -4.99 11.90 10.40
N THR A 297 -3.99 11.56 11.21
CA THR A 297 -2.72 12.27 11.24
C THR A 297 -2.12 12.31 9.84
N VAL A 298 -1.85 11.15 9.25
CA VAL A 298 -1.20 11.05 7.93
C VAL A 298 -2.05 11.71 6.83
N LEU A 299 -3.34 11.41 6.73
CA LEU A 299 -4.17 11.83 5.59
C LEU A 299 -4.72 13.26 5.70
N LEU A 300 -4.77 13.84 6.90
CA LEU A 300 -5.37 15.15 7.13
C LEU A 300 -4.38 16.12 7.75
N THR A 301 -3.84 15.81 8.94
CA THR A 301 -2.92 16.73 9.65
C THR A 301 -1.67 17.02 8.82
N GLU A 302 -1.01 15.96 8.33
CA GLU A 302 0.27 16.12 7.61
C GLU A 302 0.13 16.92 6.31
N VAL A 303 -1.05 16.91 5.66
CA VAL A 303 -1.30 17.71 4.45
C VAL A 303 -1.07 19.19 4.72
N PHE A 304 -1.53 19.68 5.87
CA PHE A 304 -1.35 21.07 6.26
C PHE A 304 0.05 21.33 6.85
N ASP A 305 0.62 20.36 7.58
CA ASP A 305 2.02 20.47 8.04
C ASP A 305 3.00 20.55 6.88
N PHE A 306 2.74 19.90 5.74
CA PHE A 306 3.54 20.05 4.53
C PHE A 306 3.47 21.45 3.90
N VAL A 307 2.39 22.21 4.14
CA VAL A 307 2.30 23.61 3.69
C VAL A 307 3.14 24.50 4.60
N ALA A 308 3.13 24.24 5.92
CA ALA A 308 3.82 25.06 6.90
C ALA A 308 5.33 24.74 7.02
N GLN A 309 5.69 23.45 6.99
CA GLN A 309 7.02 22.94 7.31
C GLN A 309 7.74 22.28 6.13
N GLU A 310 7.10 22.18 4.96
CA GLU A 310 7.65 21.52 3.76
C GLU A 310 8.19 20.12 4.11
N PHE A 311 9.44 19.82 3.75
CA PHE A 311 10.08 18.54 4.06
C PHE A 311 10.33 18.30 5.56
N GLY A 312 10.16 19.31 6.43
CA GLY A 312 10.20 19.15 7.88
C GLY A 312 9.11 18.21 8.42
N ALA A 313 7.96 18.15 7.75
CA ALA A 313 6.85 17.26 8.10
C ALA A 313 7.12 15.77 7.77
N LEU A 314 8.23 15.44 7.09
CA LEU A 314 8.57 14.03 6.79
C LEU A 314 8.73 13.16 8.03
N LEU A 315 9.27 13.72 9.12
CA LEU A 315 9.42 13.00 10.38
C LEU A 315 8.06 12.70 11.02
N ASN A 316 7.13 13.64 10.92
CA ASN A 316 5.77 13.50 11.43
C ASN A 316 5.01 12.39 10.70
N VAL A 317 5.07 12.37 9.36
CA VAL A 317 4.55 11.27 8.53
C VAL A 317 5.17 9.93 8.93
N ALA A 318 6.47 9.87 9.20
CA ALA A 318 7.14 8.63 9.61
C ALA A 318 6.60 8.09 10.95
N VAL A 319 6.31 8.97 11.91
CA VAL A 319 5.66 8.60 13.18
C VAL A 319 4.26 8.05 12.92
N GLY A 320 3.45 8.75 12.12
CA GLY A 320 2.09 8.33 11.78
C GLY A 320 2.05 6.98 11.05
N LEU A 321 2.90 6.78 10.04
CA LEU A 321 3.01 5.52 9.31
C LEU A 321 3.54 4.38 10.17
N GLY A 322 4.54 4.65 11.03
CA GLY A 322 5.07 3.67 11.97
C GLY A 322 3.99 3.16 12.94
N ALA A 323 3.21 4.09 13.51
CA ALA A 323 2.07 3.79 14.34
C ALA A 323 1.00 2.99 13.58
N LEU A 324 0.69 3.40 12.34
CA LEU A 324 -0.26 2.71 11.46
C LEU A 324 0.14 1.25 11.20
N VAL A 325 1.42 0.99 10.93
CA VAL A 325 1.97 -0.37 10.73
C VAL A 325 1.82 -1.20 12.01
N VAL A 326 2.19 -0.64 13.16
CA VAL A 326 2.06 -1.33 14.46
C VAL A 326 0.60 -1.69 14.73
N PHE A 327 -0.33 -0.73 14.67
CA PHE A 327 -1.74 -1.01 14.97
C PHE A 327 -2.39 -1.96 13.96
N SER A 328 -2.09 -1.80 12.67
CA SER A 328 -2.63 -2.69 11.63
C SER A 328 -2.13 -4.13 11.81
N SER A 329 -0.84 -4.31 12.14
CA SER A 329 -0.29 -5.63 12.41
C SER A 329 -0.91 -6.29 13.65
N ARG A 330 -1.15 -5.53 14.71
CA ARG A 330 -1.76 -6.03 15.95
C ARG A 330 -3.22 -6.40 15.76
N ILE A 331 -3.99 -5.61 15.02
CA ILE A 331 -5.38 -5.95 14.66
C ILE A 331 -5.41 -7.28 13.92
N ALA A 332 -4.57 -7.46 12.89
CA ALA A 332 -4.53 -8.69 12.10
C ALA A 332 -4.17 -9.92 12.95
N VAL A 333 -3.27 -9.78 13.94
CA VAL A 333 -2.92 -10.86 14.87
C VAL A 333 -4.09 -11.19 15.79
N THR A 334 -4.76 -10.18 16.36
CA THR A 334 -5.91 -10.37 17.26
C THR A 334 -7.11 -10.99 16.55
N GLU A 335 -7.39 -10.59 15.30
CA GLU A 335 -8.45 -11.18 14.49
C GLU A 335 -8.19 -12.66 14.19
N ARG A 336 -6.95 -13.03 13.83
CA ARG A 336 -6.57 -14.44 13.62
C ARG A 336 -6.71 -15.28 14.88
N ALA A 337 -6.26 -14.76 16.03
CA ALA A 337 -6.40 -15.45 17.31
C ALA A 337 -7.88 -15.68 17.67
N ARG A 338 -8.74 -14.70 17.36
CA ARG A 338 -10.19 -14.81 17.57
C ARG A 338 -10.85 -15.80 16.61
N ALA A 339 -10.40 -15.89 15.36
CA ALA A 339 -10.90 -16.89 14.42
C ALA A 339 -10.56 -18.32 14.89
N LEU A 340 -9.32 -18.55 15.32
CA LEU A 340 -8.87 -19.84 15.84
C LEU A 340 -9.62 -20.26 17.11
N SER A 341 -9.94 -19.32 18.02
CA SER A 341 -10.70 -19.64 19.23
C SER A 341 -12.16 -20.00 18.95
N LEU A 342 -12.76 -19.38 17.92
CA LEU A 342 -14.10 -19.71 17.46
C LEU A 342 -14.14 -21.10 16.80
N ASP A 343 -13.16 -21.42 15.94
CA ASP A 343 -13.03 -22.75 15.32
C ASP A 343 -12.85 -23.85 16.39
N ASN A 344 -11.98 -23.61 17.38
CA ASN A 344 -11.76 -24.57 18.46
C ASN A 344 -13.00 -24.75 19.35
N SER A 345 -13.75 -23.68 19.60
CA SER A 345 -15.01 -23.73 20.35
C SER A 345 -16.11 -24.46 19.57
N ALA A 346 -16.16 -24.30 18.25
CA ALA A 346 -17.09 -25.03 17.39
C ALA A 346 -16.75 -26.53 17.35
N ALA A 347 -15.47 -26.89 17.22
CA ALA A 347 -15.00 -28.27 17.27
C ALA A 347 -15.29 -28.93 18.63
N THR A 348 -15.12 -28.20 19.74
CA THR A 348 -15.43 -28.69 21.08
C THR A 348 -16.94 -28.92 21.29
N LYS A 349 -17.80 -28.08 20.69
CA LYS A 349 -19.26 -28.23 20.75
C LYS A 349 -19.81 -29.38 19.88
N LEU A 350 -19.08 -29.79 18.85
CA LEU A 350 -19.48 -30.89 17.96
C LEU A 350 -19.14 -32.29 18.53
N GLY A 351 -18.41 -32.36 19.65
CA GLY A 351 -17.97 -33.62 20.26
C GLY A 351 -16.97 -34.41 19.39
N PRO A 352 -16.30 -35.44 19.95
CA PRO A 352 -15.51 -36.35 19.13
C PRO A 352 -16.43 -37.01 18.09
N LEU A 353 -16.03 -37.02 16.82
CA LEU A 353 -16.70 -37.84 15.81
C LEU A 353 -16.81 -39.28 16.36
N PRO A 354 -18.01 -39.90 16.35
CA PRO A 354 -18.15 -41.26 16.84
C PRO A 354 -17.17 -42.16 16.09
N PRO A 355 -16.53 -43.12 16.79
CA PRO A 355 -15.60 -44.04 16.14
C PRO A 355 -16.31 -44.69 14.95
N ARG A 356 -15.66 -44.67 13.79
CA ARG A 356 -16.14 -45.41 12.60
C ARG A 356 -16.36 -46.86 13.04
N GLU A 357 -17.61 -47.32 12.98
CA GLU A 357 -17.91 -48.73 13.18
C GLU A 357 -17.04 -49.55 12.20
N PRO A 358 -16.34 -50.59 12.67
CA PRO A 358 -15.61 -51.46 11.78
C PRO A 358 -16.62 -52.09 10.82
N SER A 359 -16.43 -51.84 9.52
CA SER A 359 -17.22 -52.45 8.46
C SER A 359 -17.17 -53.97 8.60
N SER A 360 -18.23 -54.57 9.14
CA SER A 360 -18.45 -56.01 9.08
C SER A 360 -18.86 -56.40 7.66
N LEU A 361 -17.92 -56.30 6.74
CA LEU A 361 -17.99 -57.05 5.49
C LEU A 361 -17.38 -58.42 5.78
N THR A 362 -18.20 -59.30 6.36
CA THR A 362 -18.03 -60.74 6.21
C THR A 362 -18.14 -61.05 4.72
N VAL A 363 -16.99 -61.29 4.10
CA VAL A 363 -16.93 -61.92 2.77
C VAL A 363 -17.29 -63.39 3.00
N ASP A 364 -18.54 -63.72 2.69
CA ASP A 364 -19.01 -65.09 2.65
C ASP A 364 -18.94 -65.59 1.20
N ARG A 365 -18.13 -66.65 1.02
CA ARG A 365 -17.87 -67.51 -0.15
C ARG A 365 -16.94 -67.03 -1.26
#